data_AF-A0A132A860-F1
#
_entry.id   AF-A0A132A860-F1
#
_cell.length_a   1.000
_cell.length_b   1.000
_cell.length_c   1.000
_cell.angle_alpha   90.00
_cell.angle_beta   90.00
_cell.angle_gamma   90.00
#
_symmetry.space_group_name_H-M   'P 1'
#
loop_
_entity.id
_entity.type
_entity.pdbx_description
1 polymer ?
#
loop_
_entity_poly.entity_id
_entity_poly.type
_entity_poly.pdbx_seq_one_letter_code
_entity_poly.pdbx_strand_id
1 'polypeptide(L)'
;MLKFKLEIQCHSDQHNNLNVYSNALEWLPEENQLSMFADDPPRPADDDILVIKLAPGQKVDAILHCSKGNGKMHAKYSPVSACYYSHLTLFDFVHKFQNPETNCIRLEAEELEKLKLFFPPGHCDYKSIDENGFPRIISNRFNRMESVGTMEPVQLIIQSISIIRSKCQKLLQTINNLNN
;
A
#
# COMPACT_ATOMS: atom_id res chain seq x y z
N MET A 1 -1.61 24.49 -11.31
CA MET A 1 -1.91 23.90 -9.98
C MET A 1 -3.28 23.25 -10.10
N LEU A 2 -3.52 22.06 -9.54
CA LEU A 2 -4.82 21.41 -9.69
C LEU A 2 -5.84 22.04 -8.71
N LYS A 3 -7.04 22.33 -9.22
CA LYS A 3 -8.14 22.91 -8.47
C LYS A 3 -9.39 22.06 -8.66
N PHE A 4 -10.16 21.88 -7.59
CA PHE A 4 -11.47 21.24 -7.63
C PHE A 4 -12.52 22.16 -7.04
N LYS A 5 -13.75 22.09 -7.57
CA LYS A 5 -14.90 22.82 -7.07
C LYS A 5 -15.88 21.85 -6.44
N LEU A 6 -16.46 22.26 -5.32
CA LEU A 6 -17.59 21.60 -4.69
C LEU A 6 -18.70 22.63 -4.47
N GLU A 7 -19.71 22.62 -5.33
CA GLU A 7 -20.87 23.50 -5.21
C GLU A 7 -22.15 22.67 -5.19
N ILE A 8 -22.75 22.52 -4.02
CA ILE A 8 -23.95 21.68 -3.83
C ILE A 8 -24.89 22.35 -2.84
N GLN A 9 -26.18 22.31 -3.15
CA GLN A 9 -27.24 22.77 -2.28
C GLN A 9 -28.26 21.65 -2.04
N CYS A 10 -28.70 21.51 -0.79
CA CYS A 10 -29.84 20.69 -0.43
C CYS A 10 -31.07 21.60 -0.33
N HIS A 11 -32.06 21.39 -1.20
CA HIS A 11 -33.30 22.18 -1.19
C HIS A 11 -34.28 21.67 -0.14
N SER A 12 -35.05 22.57 0.47
CA SER A 12 -36.00 22.23 1.54
C SER A 12 -37.07 21.21 1.13
N ASP A 13 -37.46 21.23 -0.15
CA ASP A 13 -38.58 20.46 -0.66
C ASP A 13 -38.19 19.08 -1.19
N GLN A 14 -36.88 18.77 -1.25
CA GLN A 14 -36.37 17.49 -1.74
C GLN A 14 -35.20 17.01 -0.87
N HIS A 15 -35.27 15.77 -0.37
CA HIS A 15 -34.15 15.08 0.30
C HIS A 15 -32.99 14.72 -0.67
N ASN A 16 -32.91 15.37 -1.83
CA ASN A 16 -31.81 15.25 -2.76
C ASN A 16 -30.57 15.96 -2.17
N ASN A 17 -29.39 15.39 -2.42
CA ASN A 17 -28.09 15.92 -1.97
C ASN A 17 -27.90 15.98 -0.44
N LEU A 18 -28.62 15.15 0.33
CA LEU A 18 -28.33 14.99 1.77
C LEU A 18 -26.95 14.41 2.03
N ASN A 19 -26.50 13.48 1.19
CA ASN A 19 -25.17 12.89 1.26
C ASN A 19 -24.37 13.37 0.05
N VAL A 20 -23.27 14.07 0.32
CA VAL A 20 -22.33 14.55 -0.70
C VAL A 20 -21.13 13.62 -0.72
N TYR A 21 -20.89 12.98 -1.85
CA TYR A 21 -19.80 12.02 -2.07
C TYR A 21 -18.64 12.66 -2.84
N SER A 22 -17.52 11.96 -2.91
CA SER A 22 -16.28 12.44 -3.54
C SER A 22 -16.44 12.69 -5.03
N ASN A 23 -17.28 11.92 -5.72
CA ASN A 23 -17.61 12.14 -7.15
C ASN A 23 -18.16 13.52 -7.48
N ALA A 24 -18.66 14.27 -6.50
CA ALA A 24 -19.17 15.63 -6.71
C ALA A 24 -18.05 16.69 -6.76
N LEU A 25 -16.79 16.29 -6.58
CA LEU A 25 -15.62 17.15 -6.76
C LEU A 25 -15.32 17.32 -8.25
N GLU A 26 -15.64 18.48 -8.80
CA GLU A 26 -15.41 18.80 -10.21
C GLU A 26 -14.03 19.39 -10.42
N TRP A 27 -13.22 18.82 -11.31
CA TRP A 27 -11.93 19.38 -11.68
C TRP A 27 -12.13 20.69 -12.46
N LEU A 28 -11.44 21.76 -12.00
CA LEU A 28 -11.38 23.05 -12.69
C LEU A 28 -10.03 23.17 -13.43
N PRO A 29 -9.98 22.82 -14.73
CA PRO A 29 -8.75 22.87 -15.50
C PRO A 29 -8.31 24.32 -15.79
N GLU A 30 -6.99 24.52 -15.85
CA GLU A 30 -6.37 25.70 -16.47
C GLU A 30 -6.04 25.35 -17.93
N GLU A 31 -5.98 26.31 -18.85
CA GLU A 31 -5.82 26.06 -20.31
C GLU A 31 -4.70 25.07 -20.64
N ASN A 32 -3.54 25.24 -20.00
CA ASN A 32 -2.35 24.41 -20.21
C ASN A 32 -2.53 22.95 -19.72
N GLN A 33 -3.49 22.71 -18.82
CA GLN A 33 -3.72 21.41 -18.19
C GLN A 33 -4.67 20.54 -19.01
N LEU A 34 -5.54 21.14 -19.82
CA LEU A 34 -6.48 20.41 -20.68
C LEU A 34 -5.77 19.48 -21.65
N SER A 35 -4.69 19.96 -22.28
CA SER A 35 -3.88 19.15 -23.18
C SER A 35 -3.00 18.14 -22.43
N MET A 36 -2.49 18.51 -21.25
CA MET A 36 -1.62 17.65 -20.44
C MET A 36 -2.34 16.43 -19.86
N PHE A 37 -3.62 16.56 -19.52
CA PHE A 37 -4.43 15.51 -18.89
C PHE A 37 -5.61 15.06 -19.77
N ALA A 38 -5.51 15.22 -21.09
CA ALA A 38 -6.57 14.85 -22.02
C ALA A 38 -6.95 13.36 -21.94
N ASP A 39 -5.96 12.49 -21.75
CA ASP A 39 -6.16 11.02 -21.71
C ASP A 39 -6.68 10.52 -20.36
N ASP A 40 -6.29 11.15 -19.26
CA ASP A 40 -6.67 10.76 -17.89
C ASP A 40 -6.87 12.02 -17.02
N PRO A 41 -8.08 12.59 -17.00
CA PRO A 41 -8.35 13.82 -16.28
C PRO A 41 -8.28 13.60 -14.75
N PRO A 42 -7.79 14.60 -13.99
CA PRO A 42 -7.79 14.55 -12.53
C PRO A 42 -9.17 14.33 -11.94
N ARG A 43 -9.27 13.37 -11.01
CA ARG A 43 -10.50 12.99 -10.30
C ARG A 43 -10.13 12.39 -8.93
N PRO A 44 -11.09 12.26 -8.00
CA PRO A 44 -10.91 11.46 -6.80
C PRO A 44 -10.49 10.03 -7.14
N ALA A 45 -9.71 9.39 -6.25
CA ALA A 45 -9.30 7.99 -6.46
C ALA A 45 -10.46 7.01 -6.30
N ASP A 46 -11.46 7.39 -5.49
CA ASP A 46 -12.66 6.60 -5.22
C ASP A 46 -13.86 7.56 -5.21
N ASP A 47 -14.95 7.16 -5.85
CA ASP A 47 -16.10 8.01 -6.16
C ASP A 47 -17.19 7.99 -5.09
N ASP A 48 -17.14 7.00 -4.19
CA ASP A 48 -18.16 6.72 -3.16
C ASP A 48 -17.68 7.05 -1.73
N ILE A 49 -16.77 8.02 -1.58
CA ILE A 49 -16.37 8.49 -0.25
C ILE A 49 -17.33 9.60 0.18
N LEU A 50 -18.12 9.34 1.22
CA LEU A 50 -18.96 10.38 1.82
C LEU A 50 -18.10 11.52 2.39
N VAL A 51 -18.23 12.72 1.84
CA VAL A 51 -17.47 13.91 2.23
C VAL A 51 -18.25 14.72 3.27
N ILE A 52 -19.53 15.00 3.02
CA ILE A 52 -20.37 15.86 3.86
C ILE A 52 -21.80 15.32 3.89
N LYS A 53 -22.46 15.43 5.05
CA LYS A 53 -23.92 15.30 5.15
C LYS A 53 -24.55 16.67 5.34
N LEU A 54 -25.49 17.03 4.46
CA LEU A 54 -26.23 18.28 4.50
C LEU A 54 -27.62 18.08 5.10
N ALA A 55 -28.13 19.13 5.73
CA ALA A 55 -29.53 19.27 6.08
C ALA A 55 -30.27 20.13 5.04
N PRO A 56 -31.61 20.01 4.93
CA PRO A 56 -32.39 20.83 4.00
C PRO A 56 -32.17 22.33 4.24
N GLY A 57 -31.93 23.08 3.17
CA GLY A 57 -31.59 24.51 3.20
C GLY A 57 -30.09 24.82 3.29
N GLN A 58 -29.23 23.82 3.52
CA GLN A 58 -27.78 24.03 3.56
C GLN A 58 -27.15 24.01 2.15
N LYS A 59 -26.11 24.82 1.99
CA LYS A 59 -25.27 24.89 0.78
C LYS A 59 -23.80 24.79 1.16
N VAL A 60 -23.03 24.11 0.33
CA VAL A 60 -21.56 24.13 0.35
C VAL A 60 -21.08 24.76 -0.96
N ASP A 61 -20.14 25.69 -0.83
CA ASP A 61 -19.40 26.29 -1.93
C ASP A 61 -17.93 26.37 -1.53
N ALA A 62 -17.09 25.55 -2.16
CA ALA A 62 -15.68 25.43 -1.83
C ALA A 62 -14.82 25.24 -3.08
N ILE A 63 -13.64 25.85 -3.05
CA ILE A 63 -12.57 25.62 -4.01
C ILE A 63 -11.41 24.94 -3.27
N LEU A 64 -11.06 23.74 -3.73
CA LEU A 64 -10.02 22.92 -3.16
C LEU A 64 -8.76 23.03 -4.04
N HIS A 65 -7.63 23.31 -3.40
CA HIS A 65 -6.33 23.40 -4.06
C HIS A 65 -5.50 22.16 -3.75
N CYS A 66 -5.13 21.40 -4.78
CA CYS A 66 -4.27 20.24 -4.61
C CYS A 66 -2.81 20.63 -4.81
N SER A 67 -1.98 20.30 -3.82
CA SER A 67 -0.54 20.54 -3.84
C SER A 67 0.24 19.23 -3.72
N LYS A 68 1.45 19.21 -4.27
CA LYS A 68 2.35 18.06 -4.16
C LYS A 68 3.07 18.11 -2.81
N GLY A 69 2.96 17.05 -2.03
CA GLY A 69 3.64 16.90 -0.75
C GLY A 69 4.37 15.57 -0.63
N ASN A 70 4.88 15.28 0.56
CA ASN A 70 5.47 13.98 0.89
C ASN A 70 4.82 13.40 2.16
N GLY A 71 4.82 12.07 2.29
CA GLY A 71 4.24 11.38 3.44
C GLY A 71 4.89 11.74 4.80
N LYS A 72 6.13 12.26 4.79
CA LYS A 72 6.80 12.76 6.00
C LYS A 72 6.17 14.07 6.51
N MET A 73 5.66 14.91 5.62
CA MET A 73 4.99 16.17 5.98
C MET A 73 3.60 15.90 6.55
N HIS A 74 2.84 14.99 5.94
CA HIS A 74 1.51 14.64 6.39
C HIS A 74 1.07 13.29 5.78
N ALA A 75 0.33 12.49 6.56
CA ALA A 75 -0.15 11.16 6.15
C ALA A 75 -1.00 11.19 4.86
N LYS A 76 -1.77 12.26 4.62
CA LYS A 76 -2.56 12.47 3.39
C LYS A 76 -1.76 12.42 2.08
N TYR A 77 -0.44 12.62 2.14
CA TYR A 77 0.45 12.52 0.99
C TYR A 77 1.10 11.14 0.85
N SER A 78 0.76 10.18 1.73
CA SER A 78 1.19 8.78 1.58
C SER A 78 0.46 8.16 0.40
N PRO A 79 1.17 7.65 -0.62
CA PRO A 79 0.54 6.96 -1.75
C PRO A 79 0.20 5.50 -1.43
N VAL A 80 0.53 5.02 -0.23
CA VAL A 80 0.29 3.65 0.23
C VAL A 80 -0.66 3.62 1.41
N SER A 81 -1.55 2.65 1.40
CA SER A 81 -2.40 2.29 2.53
C SER A 81 -1.61 1.40 3.51
N ALA A 82 -1.04 0.31 3.00
CA ALA A 82 -0.19 -0.60 3.76
C ALA A 82 1.06 -0.94 2.96
N CYS A 83 2.23 -0.86 3.58
CA CYS A 83 3.49 -1.32 3.01
C CYS A 83 4.30 -1.99 4.09
N TYR A 84 4.43 -3.31 4.02
CA TYR A 84 5.16 -4.08 5.00
C TYR A 84 5.89 -5.24 4.34
N TYR A 85 6.96 -5.65 4.98
CA TYR A 85 7.66 -6.88 4.67
C TYR A 85 7.56 -7.79 5.89
N SER A 86 7.64 -9.09 5.65
CA SER A 86 7.78 -10.07 6.70
C SER A 86 9.04 -10.86 6.42
N HIS A 87 9.79 -11.16 7.48
CA HIS A 87 10.94 -12.04 7.33
C HIS A 87 10.47 -13.44 6.94
N LEU A 88 11.25 -14.10 6.09
CA LEU A 88 11.13 -15.52 5.86
C LEU A 88 11.62 -16.23 7.13
N THR A 89 10.70 -16.81 7.90
CA THR A 89 11.06 -17.73 8.97
C THR A 89 11.35 -19.09 8.34
N LEU A 90 12.62 -19.49 8.40
CA LEU A 90 13.05 -20.84 8.06
C LEU A 90 13.12 -21.65 9.35
N PHE A 91 12.38 -22.77 9.39
CA PHE A 91 12.52 -23.76 10.45
C PHE A 91 13.40 -24.89 9.92
N ASP A 92 14.63 -24.96 10.41
CA ASP A 92 15.50 -26.10 10.21
C ASP A 92 15.45 -26.98 11.47
N PHE A 93 14.83 -28.15 11.35
CA PHE A 93 14.90 -29.17 12.40
C PHE A 93 16.28 -29.85 12.31
N VAL A 94 17.26 -29.33 13.08
CA VAL A 94 18.63 -29.84 13.02
C VAL A 94 18.74 -31.20 13.71
N HIS A 95 19.08 -32.22 12.93
CA HIS A 95 19.50 -33.54 13.39
C HIS A 95 20.97 -33.52 13.81
N LYS A 96 21.28 -33.33 15.10
CA LYS A 96 22.54 -33.79 15.73
C LYS A 96 22.17 -34.21 17.16
N PHE A 97 22.27 -35.48 17.56
CA PHE A 97 23.52 -36.22 17.77
C PHE A 97 23.40 -37.74 17.56
N GLN A 98 24.57 -38.36 17.40
CA GLN A 98 24.81 -39.80 17.22
C GLN A 98 24.34 -40.66 18.43
N ASN A 99 23.64 -41.76 18.10
CA ASN A 99 23.45 -43.04 18.83
C ASN A 99 22.45 -43.11 20.02
N PRO A 100 21.83 -44.29 20.31
CA PRO A 100 21.06 -45.18 19.42
C PRO A 100 19.68 -45.62 20.02
N GLU A 101 19.13 -44.93 21.02
CA GLU A 101 17.84 -45.30 21.67
C GLU A 101 16.74 -44.21 21.55
N THR A 102 16.83 -43.39 20.49
CA THR A 102 15.81 -42.46 19.97
C THR A 102 15.34 -41.35 20.92
N ASN A 103 16.13 -40.26 21.01
CA ASN A 103 15.60 -38.93 21.30
C ASN A 103 15.61 -38.08 20.03
N CYS A 104 14.77 -38.46 19.08
CA CYS A 104 14.47 -37.70 17.87
C CYS A 104 12.97 -37.47 17.81
N ILE A 105 12.52 -36.21 17.73
CA ILE A 105 11.12 -35.88 17.46
C ILE A 105 10.97 -35.85 15.95
N ARG A 106 10.51 -36.95 15.36
CA ARG A 106 9.99 -36.96 14.00
C ARG A 106 8.57 -36.42 14.06
N LEU A 107 8.31 -35.34 13.32
CA LEU A 107 6.94 -34.85 13.16
C LEU A 107 6.28 -35.69 12.07
N GLU A 108 5.29 -36.47 12.45
CA GLU A 108 4.45 -37.19 11.51
C GLU A 108 3.62 -36.21 10.66
N ALA A 109 3.11 -36.67 9.51
CA ALA A 109 2.30 -35.81 8.62
C ALA A 109 1.11 -35.15 9.34
N GLU A 110 0.50 -35.84 10.32
CA GLU A 110 -0.59 -35.30 11.14
C GLU A 110 -0.14 -34.18 12.08
N GLU A 111 1.05 -34.32 12.69
CA GLU A 111 1.61 -33.30 13.59
C GLU A 111 2.01 -32.04 12.82
N LEU A 112 2.43 -32.21 11.56
CA LEU A 112 2.68 -31.12 10.64
C LEU A 112 1.41 -30.33 10.30
N GLU A 113 0.30 -31.01 10.07
CA GLU A 113 -1.01 -30.37 9.86
C GLU A 113 -1.51 -29.65 11.12
N LYS A 114 -1.27 -30.22 12.32
CA LYS A 114 -1.55 -29.53 13.59
C LYS A 114 -0.67 -28.29 13.74
N LEU A 115 0.61 -28.39 13.37
CA LEU A 115 1.54 -27.28 13.42
C LEU A 115 1.07 -26.12 12.52
N LYS A 116 0.57 -26.40 11.31
CA LYS A 116 -0.05 -25.38 10.43
C LYS A 116 -1.15 -24.58 11.12
N LEU A 117 -1.96 -25.23 11.96
CA LEU A 117 -3.10 -24.60 12.63
C LEU A 117 -2.66 -23.48 13.58
N PHE A 118 -1.45 -23.54 14.11
CA PHE A 118 -0.90 -22.47 14.97
C PHE A 118 -0.45 -21.24 14.18
N PHE A 119 -0.36 -21.33 12.85
CA PHE A 119 0.06 -20.24 11.99
C PHE A 119 -1.11 -19.68 11.17
N PRO A 120 -1.14 -18.37 10.91
CA PRO A 120 -2.07 -17.80 9.94
C PRO A 120 -1.94 -18.52 8.58
N PRO A 121 -3.05 -18.75 7.86
CA PRO A 121 -3.03 -19.48 6.59
C PRO A 121 -1.96 -18.93 5.64
N GLY A 122 -1.04 -19.79 5.17
CA GLY A 122 0.09 -19.50 4.24
C GLY A 122 1.35 -18.91 4.88
N HIS A 123 1.45 -18.83 6.21
CA HIS A 123 2.67 -18.42 6.93
C HIS A 123 3.60 -19.62 7.21
N CYS A 124 3.10 -20.84 7.02
CA CYS A 124 3.86 -22.08 7.12
C CYS A 124 3.46 -22.97 5.93
N ASP A 125 4.19 -22.84 4.82
CA ASP A 125 4.00 -23.63 3.61
C ASP A 125 5.16 -24.63 3.43
N TYR A 126 4.82 -25.85 3.00
CA TYR A 126 5.75 -26.98 2.87
C TYR A 126 5.91 -27.32 1.40
N LYS A 127 7.13 -27.26 0.86
CA LYS A 127 7.39 -27.60 -0.56
C LYS A 127 7.68 -29.07 -0.81
N SER A 128 8.35 -29.73 0.13
CA SER A 128 8.68 -31.15 0.05
C SER A 128 9.16 -31.65 1.41
N ILE A 129 8.89 -32.92 1.67
CA ILE A 129 9.58 -33.70 2.70
C ILE A 129 10.91 -34.14 2.08
N ASP A 130 12.04 -33.88 2.71
CA ASP A 130 13.34 -34.41 2.27
C ASP A 130 13.36 -35.95 2.40
N GLU A 131 14.27 -36.62 1.68
CA GLU A 131 14.52 -38.07 1.68
C GLU A 131 14.55 -38.72 3.09
N ASN A 132 14.86 -37.92 4.12
CA ASN A 132 14.99 -38.29 5.53
C ASN A 132 13.77 -37.90 6.40
N GLY A 133 12.68 -37.39 5.81
CA GLY A 133 11.43 -37.09 6.52
C GLY A 133 11.27 -35.65 7.01
N PHE A 134 12.09 -34.69 6.55
CA PHE A 134 12.04 -33.31 7.06
C PHE A 134 11.23 -32.36 6.18
N PRO A 135 10.23 -31.66 6.72
CA PRO A 135 9.53 -30.61 6.00
C PRO A 135 10.41 -29.37 5.83
N ARG A 136 10.80 -29.03 4.59
CA ARG A 136 11.42 -27.73 4.32
C ARG A 136 10.34 -26.66 4.28
N ILE A 137 10.20 -25.91 5.38
CA ILE A 137 9.25 -24.79 5.48
C ILE A 137 9.84 -23.60 4.74
N ILE A 138 9.24 -23.21 3.62
CA ILE A 138 9.64 -22.01 2.87
C ILE A 138 8.45 -21.06 2.90
N SER A 139 8.37 -20.22 3.94
CA SER A 139 7.39 -19.14 4.02
C SER A 139 7.76 -18.00 3.07
N ASN A 140 7.48 -18.17 1.78
CA ASN A 140 7.81 -17.18 0.76
C ASN A 140 6.79 -16.02 0.75
N ARG A 141 6.74 -15.22 1.82
CA ARG A 141 5.86 -14.05 1.88
C ARG A 141 6.58 -12.80 1.44
N PHE A 142 6.41 -12.53 0.15
CA PHE A 142 6.78 -11.31 -0.53
C PHE A 142 6.30 -10.04 0.20
N ASN A 143 7.08 -8.97 0.08
CA ASN A 143 6.72 -7.62 0.49
C ASN A 143 5.30 -7.28 0.00
N ARG A 144 4.38 -6.93 0.90
CA ARG A 144 3.04 -6.53 0.52
C ARG A 144 2.94 -5.01 0.53
N MET A 145 2.49 -4.47 -0.60
CA MET A 145 2.27 -3.05 -0.78
C MET A 145 0.89 -2.86 -1.40
N GLU A 146 0.05 -2.09 -0.71
CA GLU A 146 -1.28 -1.71 -1.13
C GLU A 146 -1.29 -0.21 -1.43
N SER A 147 -1.65 0.14 -2.66
CA SER A 147 -1.81 1.52 -3.09
C SER A 147 -3.15 2.08 -2.62
N VAL A 148 -3.21 3.41 -2.45
CA VAL A 148 -4.49 4.14 -2.22
C VAL A 148 -5.23 4.48 -3.53
N GLY A 149 -4.82 3.91 -4.67
CA GLY A 149 -5.47 4.11 -5.97
C GLY A 149 -4.90 5.25 -6.81
N THR A 150 -3.88 5.97 -6.31
CA THR A 150 -3.23 7.05 -7.09
C THR A 150 -2.27 6.54 -8.16
N MET A 151 -1.69 5.37 -7.95
CA MET A 151 -0.70 4.75 -8.85
C MET A 151 -0.60 3.25 -8.53
N GLU A 152 -0.29 2.43 -9.54
CA GLU A 152 -0.06 1.00 -9.34
C GLU A 152 1.08 0.70 -8.34
N PRO A 153 0.95 -0.32 -7.46
CA PRO A 153 1.96 -0.66 -6.46
C PRO A 153 3.36 -0.89 -7.06
N VAL A 154 3.45 -1.53 -8.23
CA VAL A 154 4.73 -1.79 -8.92
C VAL A 154 5.44 -0.48 -9.28
N GLN A 155 4.70 0.51 -9.77
CA GLN A 155 5.26 1.82 -10.10
C GLN A 155 5.72 2.56 -8.84
N LEU A 156 4.99 2.44 -7.73
CA LEU A 156 5.41 3.04 -6.46
C LEU A 156 6.73 2.45 -5.96
N ILE A 157 6.96 1.13 -6.11
CA ILE A 157 8.25 0.49 -5.78
C ILE A 157 9.36 1.07 -6.67
N ILE A 158 9.15 1.14 -7.99
CA ILE A 158 10.14 1.69 -8.93
C ILE A 158 10.50 3.13 -8.56
N GLN A 159 9.49 3.97 -8.27
CA GLN A 159 9.71 5.35 -7.84
C GLN A 159 10.49 5.42 -6.52
N SER A 160 10.19 4.53 -5.56
CA SER A 160 10.91 4.48 -4.28
C SER A 160 12.42 4.19 -4.45
N ILE A 161 12.76 3.23 -5.32
CA ILE A 161 14.15 2.87 -5.65
C ILE A 161 14.84 4.04 -6.35
N SER A 162 14.16 4.69 -7.30
CA SER A 162 14.67 5.87 -7.99
C SER A 162 14.98 7.03 -7.04
N ILE A 163 14.13 7.26 -6.03
CA ILE A 163 14.35 8.27 -4.99
C ILE A 163 15.61 7.94 -4.17
N ILE A 164 15.78 6.68 -3.76
CA ILE A 164 16.98 6.24 -3.03
C ILE A 164 18.23 6.48 -3.89
N ARG A 165 18.20 6.07 -5.16
CA ARG A 165 19.29 6.30 -6.12
C ARG A 165 19.65 7.78 -6.23
N SER A 166 18.66 8.65 -6.39
CA SER A 166 18.88 10.11 -6.47
C SER A 166 19.50 10.68 -5.19
N LYS A 167 19.11 10.18 -4.01
CA LYS A 167 19.72 10.59 -2.74
C LYS A 167 21.20 10.19 -2.65
N CYS A 168 21.54 8.95 -3.04
CA CYS A 168 22.92 8.49 -3.07
C CYS A 168 23.78 9.31 -4.05
N GLN A 169 23.24 9.65 -5.23
CA GLN A 169 23.94 10.48 -6.21
C GLN A 169 24.21 11.90 -5.69
N LYS A 170 23.23 12.51 -5.01
CA LYS A 170 23.41 13.82 -4.37
C LYS A 170 24.50 13.78 -3.30
N LEU A 171 24.50 12.74 -2.46
CA LEU A 171 25.53 12.55 -1.44
C LEU A 171 26.93 12.43 -2.08
N LEU A 172 27.06 11.63 -3.13
CA LEU A 172 28.31 11.45 -3.85
C LEU A 172 28.82 12.78 -4.46
N GLN A 173 27.92 13.56 -5.07
CA GLN A 173 28.25 14.89 -5.59
C GLN A 173 28.76 15.82 -4.50
N THR A 174 28.10 15.84 -3.33
CA THR A 174 28.55 16.63 -2.19
C THR A 174 29.93 16.22 -1.72
N ILE A 175 30.23 14.92 -1.63
CA ILE A 175 31.56 14.42 -1.25
C ILE A 175 32.62 14.84 -2.26
N ASN A 176 32.35 14.69 -3.56
CA ASN A 176 33.28 15.09 -4.60
C ASN A 176 33.56 16.59 -4.59
N ASN A 177 32.56 17.41 -4.26
CA ASN A 177 32.72 18.86 -4.13
C ASN A 177 33.50 19.30 -2.88
N LEU A 178 33.62 18.44 -1.86
CA LEU A 178 34.40 18.72 -0.65
C LEU A 178 35.88 18.34 -0.79
N ASN A 179 36.19 17.40 -1.70
CA ASN A 179 37.54 16.93 -1.97
C ASN A 179 38.27 17.76 -3.06
N ASN A 180 37.57 18.71 -3.69
CA ASN A 180 38.12 19.71 -4.61
C ASN A 180 38.18 21.07 -3.92
#